data_AF-C6WU51-F1
#
_entry.id   AF-C6WU51-F1
#
_cell.length_a   1.000
_cell.length_b   1.000
_cell.length_c   1.000
_cell.angle_alpha   90.00
_cell.angle_beta   90.00
_cell.angle_gamma   90.00
#
_symmetry.space_group_name_H-M   'P 1'
#
loop_
_entity.id
_entity.type
_entity.pdbx_description
1 polymer ?
#
loop_
_entity_poly.entity_id
_entity_poly.type
_entity_poly.pdbx_seq_one_letter_code
_entity_poly.pdbx_strand_id
1 'polypeptide(L)'
;MSTKQMQNEKAKWWKSGYAWLVFGGPAMVVVASLITVYIAVKGQDPVLAHEENAQFQSKALTTDEKNALEPAVLARNHAATGVNQEEEK
;
A
#
# COMPACT_ATOMS: atom_id res chain seq x y z
N MET A 1 -18.12 70.03 -15.60
CA MET A 1 -18.71 68.69 -15.34
C MET A 1 -17.54 67.73 -15.16
N SER A 2 -17.27 67.33 -13.91
CA SER A 2 -16.09 66.52 -13.58
C SER A 2 -16.39 65.06 -13.93
N THR A 3 -15.69 64.52 -14.91
CA THR A 3 -15.71 63.11 -15.28
C THR A 3 -15.11 62.32 -14.13
N LYS A 4 -15.98 61.77 -13.28
CA LYS A 4 -15.62 60.79 -12.25
C LYS A 4 -15.02 59.59 -13.00
N GLN A 5 -13.69 59.55 -13.04
CA GLN A 5 -12.90 58.44 -13.55
C GLN A 5 -13.57 57.15 -13.10
N MET A 6 -14.04 56.33 -14.05
CA MET A 6 -14.38 54.94 -13.78
C MET A 6 -13.08 54.27 -13.35
N GLN A 7 -12.83 54.33 -12.06
CA GLN A 7 -11.78 53.58 -11.38
C GLN A 7 -12.02 52.13 -11.77
N ASN A 8 -11.18 51.64 -12.68
CA ASN A 8 -11.00 50.22 -12.94
C ASN A 8 -10.32 49.63 -11.69
N GLU A 9 -11.07 49.62 -10.58
CA GLU A 9 -10.76 48.86 -9.38
C GLU A 9 -10.86 47.40 -9.81
N LYS A 10 -9.74 46.83 -10.27
CA LYS A 10 -9.65 45.41 -10.58
C LYS A 10 -10.14 44.66 -9.34
N ALA A 11 -11.30 44.01 -9.46
CA ALA A 11 -11.89 43.29 -8.35
C ALA A 11 -10.84 42.33 -7.78
N LYS A 12 -10.60 42.45 -6.47
CA LYS A 12 -9.65 41.60 -5.74
C LYS A 12 -9.97 40.13 -5.99
N TRP A 13 -9.05 39.40 -6.59
CA TRP A 13 -9.28 38.06 -7.14
C TRP A 13 -9.80 37.05 -6.11
N TRP A 14 -9.38 37.16 -4.85
CA TRP A 14 -9.81 36.30 -3.75
C TRP A 14 -11.28 36.49 -3.34
N LYS A 15 -11.93 37.58 -3.78
CA LYS A 15 -13.38 37.77 -3.60
C LYS A 15 -14.21 37.01 -4.64
N SER A 16 -13.61 36.59 -5.75
CA SER A 16 -14.29 35.86 -6.81
C SER A 16 -14.33 34.36 -6.49
N GLY A 17 -15.51 33.74 -6.56
CA GLY A 17 -15.68 32.30 -6.30
C GLY A 17 -14.85 31.40 -7.24
N TYR A 18 -14.55 31.87 -8.45
CA TYR A 18 -13.73 31.13 -9.41
C TYR A 18 -12.30 30.89 -8.92
N ALA A 19 -11.72 31.81 -8.15
CA ALA A 19 -10.39 31.61 -7.57
C ALA A 19 -10.38 30.39 -6.65
N TRP A 20 -11.41 30.22 -5.83
CA TRP A 20 -11.54 29.09 -4.93
C TRP A 20 -11.79 27.76 -5.64
N LEU A 21 -12.39 27.75 -6.84
CA LEU A 21 -12.50 26.53 -7.63
C LEU A 21 -11.13 26.07 -8.15
N VAL A 22 -10.30 27.02 -8.60
CA VAL A 22 -8.95 26.73 -9.11
C VAL A 22 -8.03 26.23 -8.00
N PHE A 23 -8.07 26.84 -6.82
CA PHE A 23 -7.23 26.41 -5.69
C PHE A 23 -7.86 25.25 -4.89
N GLY A 24 -9.18 25.17 -4.84
CA GLY A 24 -9.93 24.20 -4.05
C GLY A 24 -9.77 22.78 -4.57
N GLY A 25 -9.72 22.57 -5.89
CA GLY A 25 -9.47 21.25 -6.48
C GLY A 25 -8.11 20.67 -6.03
N PRO A 26 -6.99 21.34 -6.28
CA PRO A 26 -5.67 20.92 -5.81
C PRO A 26 -5.61 20.77 -4.28
N ALA A 27 -6.17 21.72 -3.53
CA ALA A 27 -6.19 21.65 -2.06
C ALA A 27 -6.93 20.41 -1.55
N MET A 28 -8.07 20.05 -2.17
CA MET A 28 -8.82 18.84 -1.83
C MET A 28 -8.00 17.57 -2.05
N VAL A 29 -7.26 17.47 -3.16
CA VAL A 29 -6.41 16.31 -3.44
C VAL A 29 -5.27 16.18 -2.43
N VAL A 30 -4.67 17.31 -2.02
CA VAL A 30 -3.62 17.30 -0.98
C VAL A 30 -4.18 16.77 0.35
N VAL A 31 -5.34 17.28 0.80
CA VAL A 31 -6.02 16.76 2.00
C VAL A 31 -6.37 15.27 1.84
N ALA A 32 -6.89 14.92 0.66
CA ALA A 32 -6.99 13.57 0.08
C ALA A 32 -5.84 12.64 0.50
N SER A 33 -4.66 12.99 -0.01
CA SER A 33 -3.43 12.22 0.14
C SER A 33 -2.99 12.08 1.61
N LEU A 34 -3.13 13.14 2.40
CA LEU A 34 -2.79 13.11 3.83
C LEU A 34 -3.70 12.15 4.59
N ILE A 35 -5.00 12.14 4.29
CA ILE A 35 -5.95 11.20 4.91
C ILE A 35 -5.57 9.76 4.55
N THR A 36 -5.26 9.49 3.28
CA THR A 36 -4.83 8.15 2.85
C THR A 36 -3.58 7.69 3.59
N VAL A 37 -2.55 8.54 3.69
CA VAL A 37 -1.32 8.22 4.43
C VAL A 37 -1.62 8.00 5.92
N TYR A 38 -2.47 8.84 6.51
CA TYR A 38 -2.86 8.69 7.91
C TYR A 38 -3.55 7.35 8.19
N ILE A 39 -4.47 6.92 7.31
CA ILE A 39 -5.13 5.62 7.42
C ILE A 39 -4.10 4.50 7.27
N ALA A 40 -3.19 4.58 6.29
CA ALA A 40 -2.17 3.56 6.07
C ALA A 40 -1.24 3.39 7.27
N VAL A 41 -0.80 4.49 7.89
CA VAL A 41 0.09 4.44 9.07
C VAL A 41 -0.64 3.97 10.32
N LYS A 42 -1.93 4.26 10.48
CA LYS A 42 -2.70 3.81 11.66
C LYS A 42 -3.28 2.41 11.54
N GLY A 43 -3.61 1.99 10.33
CA GLY A 43 -4.23 0.68 10.04
C GLY A 43 -3.22 -0.39 9.63
N GLN A 44 -1.92 -0.17 9.84
CA GLN A 44 -0.92 -1.20 9.59
C GLN A 44 -1.13 -2.36 10.56
N ASP A 45 -1.51 -3.51 10.01
CA ASP A 45 -1.48 -4.80 10.70
C ASP A 45 -0.02 -5.02 11.14
N PRO A 46 0.26 -5.38 12.42
CA PRO A 46 1.60 -5.71 12.85
C PRO A 46 2.32 -6.60 11.85
N VAL A 47 3.53 -6.19 11.47
CA VAL A 47 4.40 -7.02 10.62
C VAL A 47 4.71 -8.27 11.43
N LEU A 48 4.06 -9.38 11.11
CA LEU A 48 4.37 -10.69 11.67
C LEU A 48 5.85 -10.94 11.39
N ALA A 49 6.67 -10.97 12.45
CA ALA A 49 8.07 -11.29 12.31
C ALA A 49 8.15 -12.72 11.72
N HIS A 50 9.03 -12.93 10.74
CA HIS A 50 9.16 -14.22 10.07
C HIS A 50 9.44 -15.36 11.07
N GLU A 51 10.07 -15.02 12.22
CA GLU A 51 10.28 -15.90 13.36
C GLU A 51 8.98 -16.47 13.96
N GLU A 52 7.89 -15.68 14.04
CA GLU A 52 6.63 -16.15 14.62
C GLU A 52 5.96 -17.18 13.70
N ASN A 53 6.03 -16.97 12.38
CA ASN A 53 5.63 -17.98 11.41
C ASN A 53 6.54 -19.22 11.46
N ALA A 54 7.85 -19.04 11.69
CA ALA A 54 8.76 -20.15 11.88
C ALA A 54 8.41 -20.96 13.14
N GLN A 55 7.87 -20.35 14.18
CA GLN A 55 7.46 -21.04 15.41
C GLN A 55 6.13 -21.79 15.27
N PHE A 56 5.23 -21.37 14.36
CA PHE A 56 4.08 -22.19 13.94
C PHE A 56 4.49 -23.31 12.97
N GLN A 57 5.58 -23.12 12.21
CA GLN A 57 6.15 -24.11 11.30
C GLN A 57 7.23 -25.00 11.96
N SER A 58 7.60 -24.77 13.22
CA SER A 58 8.69 -25.48 13.90
C SER A 58 8.30 -26.86 14.41
N LYS A 59 7.17 -27.41 13.95
CA LYS A 59 7.07 -28.87 13.94
C LYS A 59 8.10 -29.35 12.92
N ALA A 60 9.08 -30.12 13.39
CA ALA A 60 9.98 -30.84 12.49
C ALA A 60 9.12 -31.76 11.62
N LEU A 61 8.77 -31.27 10.43
CA LEU A 61 8.03 -32.03 9.43
C LEU A 61 8.90 -33.20 8.98
N THR A 62 8.28 -34.36 8.81
CA THR A 62 8.97 -35.50 8.19
C THR A 62 9.35 -35.14 6.75
N THR A 63 10.26 -35.89 6.16
CA THR A 63 10.69 -35.67 4.78
C THR A 63 9.51 -35.76 3.80
N ASP A 64 8.57 -36.67 4.05
CA ASP A 64 7.32 -36.79 3.30
C ASP A 64 6.44 -35.54 3.41
N GLU A 65 6.28 -35.00 4.61
CA GLU A 65 5.50 -33.77 4.82
C GLU A 65 6.16 -32.59 4.10
N LYS A 66 7.50 -32.47 4.15
CA LYS A 66 8.25 -31.43 3.42
C LYS A 66 8.10 -31.55 1.91
N ASN A 67 8.10 -32.77 1.38
CA ASN A 67 7.83 -33.03 -0.04
C ASN A 67 6.39 -32.66 -0.42
N ALA A 68 5.41 -32.89 0.45
CA ALA A 68 4.01 -32.49 0.20
C ALA A 68 3.77 -30.97 0.17
N LEU A 69 4.64 -30.18 0.81
CA LEU A 69 4.58 -28.71 0.90
C LEU A 69 5.42 -27.99 -0.17
N GLU A 70 5.94 -28.72 -1.16
CA GLU A 70 6.82 -28.15 -2.17
C GLU A 70 6.05 -27.27 -3.20
N PRO A 71 6.70 -26.24 -3.80
CA PRO A 71 6.08 -25.41 -4.82
C PRO A 71 5.56 -26.25 -5.98
N ALA A 72 4.34 -25.94 -6.46
CA ALA A 72 3.64 -26.74 -7.47
C ALA A 72 4.46 -27.01 -8.75
N VAL A 73 5.38 -26.10 -9.11
CA VAL A 73 6.27 -26.25 -10.27
C VAL A 73 7.29 -27.39 -10.07
N LEU A 74 7.79 -27.58 -8.84
CA LEU A 74 8.73 -28.65 -8.48
C LEU A 74 7.99 -29.98 -8.26
N ALA A 75 6.84 -29.93 -7.56
CA ALA A 75 6.01 -31.10 -7.27
C ALA A 75 5.61 -31.89 -8.50
N ARG A 76 5.23 -31.20 -9.58
CA ARG A 76 4.68 -31.86 -10.77
C ARG A 76 5.65 -32.89 -11.38
N ASN A 77 6.94 -32.59 -11.36
CA ASN A 77 7.95 -33.44 -12.00
C ASN A 77 8.64 -34.39 -11.00
N HIS A 78 8.54 -34.11 -9.69
CA HIS A 78 9.20 -34.88 -8.64
C HIS A 78 8.23 -35.60 -7.70
N ALA A 79 6.93 -35.68 -8.04
CA ALA A 79 5.89 -36.31 -7.21
C ALA A 79 6.20 -37.77 -6.80
N ALA A 80 6.94 -38.50 -7.62
CA ALA A 80 7.31 -39.89 -7.35
C ALA A 80 8.66 -40.05 -6.65
N THR A 81 9.55 -39.04 -6.70
CA THR A 81 10.91 -39.12 -6.17
C THR A 81 11.13 -38.28 -4.92
N GLY A 82 10.25 -37.31 -4.66
CA GLY A 82 10.49 -36.25 -3.69
C GLY A 82 11.65 -35.33 -4.13
N VAL A 83 11.74 -34.16 -3.50
CA VAL A 83 12.87 -33.22 -3.68
C VAL A 83 13.78 -33.18 -2.46
N ASN A 84 13.24 -33.51 -1.29
CA ASN A 84 13.99 -33.67 -0.06
C ASN A 84 14.27 -35.17 0.13
N GLN A 85 15.54 -35.54 0.22
CA GLN A 85 15.98 -36.90 0.53
C GLN A 85 16.33 -36.98 2.02
N GLU A 86 16.00 -38.11 2.66
CA GLU A 86 16.48 -38.40 4.00
C GLU A 86 18.00 -38.60 3.92
N GLU A 87 18.77 -37.71 4.57
CA GLU A 87 20.20 -37.94 4.77
C GLU A 87 20.36 -39.13 5.72
N GLU A 88 20.45 -40.33 5.15
CA GLU A 88 20.88 -41.53 5.86
C GLU A 88 22.35 -41.33 6.27
N LYS A 89 22.57 -41.10 7.57
CA LYS A 89 23.90 -40.94 8.16
C LYS A 89 24.31 -42.20 8.92
#